data_AF-A0A929T4W5-F1
#
_entry.id   AF-A0A929T4W5-F1
#
_cell.length_a   1.000
_cell.length_b   1.000
_cell.length_c   1.000
_cell.angle_alpha   90.00
_cell.angle_beta   90.00
_cell.angle_gamma   90.00
#
_symmetry.space_group_name_H-M   'P 1'
#
loop_
_entity.id
_entity.type
_entity.pdbx_description
1 polymer ?
#
loop_
_entity_poly.entity_id
_entity_poly.type
_entity_poly.pdbx_seq_one_letter_code
_entity_poly.pdbx_strand_id
1 'polypeptide(L)' 'MKVSVSKSKNQTIYYLSKSVWVDGKSTTKTIEKIGSEDELLKVCGDLTPLEWAKQYAAKRSAEEKASKKDIMLKYNFPNR' A
#
# COMPACT_ATOMS: atom_id res chain seq x y z
N MET A 1 2.76 -5.92 -1.36
CA MET A 1 1.49 -5.22 -1.68
C MET A 1 1.45 -5.01 -3.19
N LYS A 2 0.26 -5.00 -3.78
CA LYS A 2 0.05 -4.75 -5.22
C LYS A 2 -0.80 -3.51 -5.39
N VAL A 3 -0.38 -2.62 -6.29
CA VAL A 3 -1.21 -1.51 -6.75
C VAL A 3 -2.20 -2.07 -7.77
N SER A 4 -3.49 -1.89 -7.47
CA SER A 4 -4.58 -2.23 -8.37
C SER A 4 -5.11 -0.94 -8.97
N VAL A 5 -5.17 -0.88 -10.29
CA VAL A 5 -5.71 0.27 -11.02
C VAL A 5 -7.12 -0.06 -11.48
N SER A 6 -8.09 0.77 -11.11
CA SER A 6 -9.45 0.69 -11.61
C SER A 6 -9.67 1.85 -12.56
N LYS A 7 -9.85 1.53 -13.84
CA LYS A 7 -10.09 2.53 -14.89
C LYS A 7 -11.59 2.62 -15.15
N SER A 8 -12.14 3.82 -15.07
CA SER A 8 -13.50 4.16 -15.48
C SER A 8 -13.45 5.29 -16.50
N LYS A 9 -14.54 5.48 -17.24
CA LYS A 9 -14.58 6.34 -18.44
C LYS A 9 -14.16 7.80 -18.21
N ASN A 10 -14.21 8.30 -16.96
CA ASN A 10 -13.79 9.65 -16.57
C ASN A 10 -12.72 9.69 -15.47
N GLN A 11 -12.30 8.54 -14.93
CA GLN A 11 -11.47 8.51 -13.73
C GLN A 11 -10.74 7.19 -13.58
N THR A 12 -9.44 7.28 -13.40
CA THR A 12 -8.58 6.14 -13.02
C THR A 12 -8.30 6.27 -11.53
N ILE A 13 -8.52 5.22 -10.74
CA ILE A 13 -8.25 5.22 -9.30
C ILE A 13 -7.27 4.11 -8.97
N TYR A 14 -6.26 4.46 -8.18
CA TYR A 14 -5.26 3.53 -7.69
C TYR A 14 -5.61 3.08 -6.27
N TYR A 15 -5.63 1.77 -6.07
CA TYR A 15 -5.90 1.12 -4.80
C TYR A 15 -4.68 0.32 -4.37
N LEU A 16 -4.36 0.39 -3.07
CA LEU A 16 -3.34 -0.45 -2.47
C LEU A 16 -4.01 -1.71 -1.94
N SER A 17 -3.68 -2.85 -2.55
CA SER A 17 -4.22 -4.14 -2.18
C SER A 17 -3.13 -5.05 -1.62
N LYS A 18 -3.44 -5.77 -0.55
CA LYS A 18 -2.53 -6.71 0.12
C LYS A 18 -3.20 -8.07 0.13
N SER A 19 -2.47 -9.07 -0.34
CA SER A 19 -2.85 -10.45 -0.11
C SER A 19 -2.61 -10.78 1.35
N VAL A 20 -3.66 -11.21 2.03
CA VAL A 20 -3.65 -11.66 3.41
C VAL A 20 -4.13 -13.10 3.44
N TRP A 21 -3.47 -13.92 4.25
CA TRP A 21 -3.96 -15.25 4.57
C TRP A 21 -4.94 -15.11 5.71
N VAL A 22 -6.21 -15.38 5.41
CA VAL A 22 -7.28 -15.45 6.40
C VAL A 22 -7.84 -16.86 6.33
N ASP A 23 -7.79 -17.56 7.47
CA ASP A 23 -8.41 -18.88 7.61
C ASP A 23 -7.98 -19.89 6.53
N GLY A 24 -6.67 -20.01 6.29
CA GLY A 24 -6.11 -20.93 5.30
C GLY A 24 -6.39 -20.57 3.82
N LYS A 25 -7.08 -19.46 3.54
CA LYS A 25 -7.36 -18.98 2.17
C LYS A 25 -6.60 -17.69 1.89
N SER A 26 -6.03 -17.59 0.69
CA SER A 26 -5.44 -16.36 0.20
C SER A 26 -6.57 -15.41 -0.23
N THR A 27 -6.78 -14.34 0.54
CA THR A 27 -7.76 -13.30 0.21
C THR A 27 -7.05 -12.00 -0.11
N THR A 28 -7.50 -11.31 -1.15
CA THR A 28 -6.99 -9.96 -1.46
C THR A 28 -7.85 -8.95 -0.74
N LYS A 29 -7.27 -8.21 0.21
CA LYS A 29 -7.93 -7.07 0.85
C LYS A 29 -7.37 -5.76 0.30
N THR A 30 -8.26 -4.84 -0.04
CA THR A 30 -7.89 -3.44 -0.27
C THR A 30 -7.55 -2.82 1.09
N ILE A 31 -6.32 -2.36 1.23
CA ILE A 31 -5.81 -1.71 2.44
C ILE A 31 -6.23 -0.24 2.44
N GLU A 32 -6.02 0.45 1.32
CA GLU A 32 -6.25 1.90 1.23
C GLU A 32 -6.42 2.35 -0.22
N LYS A 33 -7.14 3.46 -0.42
CA LYS A 33 -7.20 4.16 -1.70
C LYS A 33 -5.99 5.10 -1.78
N ILE A 34 -5.11 4.86 -2.76
CA ILE A 34 -3.88 5.65 -2.97
C ILE A 34 -4.25 7.04 -3.47
N GLY A 35 -5.18 7.12 -4.43
CA GLY A 35 -5.60 8.36 -5.04
C GLY A 35 -6.18 8.14 -6.43
N SER A 36 -6.81 9.18 -6.96
CA SER A 36 -7.26 9.21 -8.36
C SER A 36 -6.12 9.71 -9.25
N GLU A 37 -6.04 9.24 -10.49
CA GLU A 37 -5.06 9.66 -11.47
C GLU A 37 -5.01 11.17 -11.64
N ASP A 38 -6.14 11.89 -11.58
CA ASP A 38 -6.18 13.36 -11.60
C ASP A 38 -5.46 14.00 -10.40
N GLU A 39 -5.65 13.45 -9.20
CA GLU A 39 -4.99 13.91 -7.98
C GLU A 39 -3.49 13.62 -8.04
N LEU A 40 -3.14 12.40 -8.45
CA LEU A 40 -1.75 12.04 -8.64
C LEU A 40 -1.10 12.89 -9.73
N LEU A 41 -1.78 13.18 -10.84
CA LEU A 41 -1.26 14.02 -11.92
C LEU A 41 -1.00 15.44 -11.43
N LYS A 42 -1.92 16.01 -10.65
CA LYS A 42 -1.75 17.33 -10.00
C LYS A 42 -0.59 17.37 -9.02
N VAL A 43 -0.39 16.30 -8.25
CA VAL A 43 0.68 16.20 -7.23
C VAL A 43 2.03 15.87 -7.87
N CYS A 44 2.05 15.04 -8.91
CA CYS A 44 3.27 14.60 -9.57
C CYS A 44 3.77 15.54 -10.66
N GLY A 45 2.93 16.42 -11.21
CA GLY A 45 3.28 17.37 -12.27
C GLY A 45 3.78 16.68 -13.54
N ASP A 46 5.08 16.40 -13.60
CA ASP A 46 5.80 15.75 -14.69
C ASP A 46 5.97 14.23 -14.51
N LEU A 47 5.69 13.69 -13.32
CA LEU A 47 5.83 12.26 -13.03
C LEU A 47 4.56 11.48 -13.39
N THR A 48 4.74 10.25 -13.86
CA THR A 48 3.60 9.39 -14.21
C THR A 48 2.87 8.93 -12.93
N PRO A 49 1.53 9.01 -12.86
CA PRO A 49 0.75 8.57 -11.70
C PRO A 49 1.02 7.11 -11.32
N LEU A 50 1.44 6.29 -12.28
CA LEU A 50 1.90 4.91 -12.05
C LEU A 50 3.14 4.81 -11.15
N GLU A 51 4.16 5.65 -11.39
CA GLU A 51 5.43 5.63 -10.66
C GLU A 51 5.23 6.09 -9.21
N TRP A 52 4.44 7.15 -9.02
CA TRP A 52 4.09 7.61 -7.67
C TRP A 52 3.29 6.56 -6.90
N ALA A 53 2.30 5.92 -7.53
CA ALA A 53 1.55 4.86 -6.90
C ALA A 53 2.45 3.68 -6.49
N LYS A 54 3.48 3.37 -7.29
CA LYS A 54 4.48 2.35 -6.99
C LYS A 54 5.39 2.75 -5.83
N GLN A 55 5.85 4.00 -5.78
CA GLN A 55 6.61 4.55 -4.65
C GLN A 55 5.78 4.57 -3.37
N TYR A 56 4.51 4.97 -3.43
CA TYR A 56 3.59 4.96 -2.30
C TYR A 56 3.42 3.55 -1.73
N ALA A 57 3.17 2.56 -2.61
CA ALA A 57 3.06 1.16 -2.21
C ALA A 57 4.35 0.60 -1.57
N ALA A 58 5.52 1.00 -2.09
CA ALA A 58 6.82 0.62 -1.56
C ALA A 58 7.06 1.24 -0.17
N LYS A 59 6.80 2.55 -0.02
CA LYS A 59 6.91 3.28 1.24
C LYS A 59 6.00 2.65 2.31
N ARG A 60 4.74 2.38 1.99
CA ARG A 60 3.81 1.71 2.92
C ARG A 60 4.26 0.29 3.29
N SER A 61 4.78 -0.48 2.34
CA SER A 61 5.31 -1.82 2.62
C SER A 61 6.54 -1.77 3.54
N ALA A 62 7.40 -0.76 3.38
CA ALA A 62 8.58 -0.57 4.22
C ALA A 62 8.19 -0.16 5.65
N GLU A 63 7.23 0.75 5.79
CA GLU A 63 6.71 1.20 7.09
C GLU A 63 6.03 0.05 7.86
N GLU A 64 5.21 -0.77 7.19
CA GLU A 64 4.64 -1.99 7.77
C GLU A 64 5.72 -2.98 8.24
N LYS A 65 6.80 -3.16 7.47
CA LYS A 65 7.92 -4.01 7.86
C LYS A 65 8.70 -3.45 9.04
N ALA A 66 8.92 -2.14 9.08
CA ALA A 66 9.60 -1.46 10.18
C ALA A 66 8.79 -1.53 11.46
N SER A 67 7.49 -1.22 11.38
CA SER A 67 6.56 -1.29 12.50
C SER A 67 6.46 -2.71 13.04
N LYS A 68 6.36 -3.74 12.18
CA LYS A 68 6.34 -5.16 12.60
C LYS A 68 7.65 -5.61 13.28
N LYS A 69 8.80 -5.04 12.91
CA LYS A 69 10.09 -5.30 13.58
C LYS A 69 10.17 -4.62 14.94
N ASP A 70 9.71 -3.39 15.07
CA ASP A 70 9.70 -2.64 16.33
C ASP A 70 8.84 -3.33 17.39
N ILE A 71 7.66 -3.83 17.00
CA ILE A 71 6.76 -4.57 17.90
C ILE A 71 7.40 -5.89 18.36
N MET A 72 8.17 -6.56 17.49
CA MET A 72 8.87 -7.81 17.84
C MET A 72 10.06 -7.56 18.78
N LEU A 73 10.79 -6.45 18.63
CA LEU A 73 11.87 -6.09 19.56
C LEU A 73 11.33 -5.73 20.95
N LYS A 74 10.19 -5.03 21.02
CA LYS A 74 9.55 -4.67 22.30
C LYS A 74 8.97 -5.87 23.05
N TYR A 75 8.71 -6.99 22.38
CA TYR A 75 8.18 -8.19 23.05
C TYR A 75 9.28 -9.10 23.64
N ASN A 76 10.56 -8.82 23.37
CA ASN A 76 11.68 -9.59 23.92
C ASN A 76 12.27 -8.95 25.19
N PHE A 77 11.47 -8.25 26.00
CA PHE A 77 11.91 -7.99 27.38
C PHE A 77 11.76 -9.31 28.15
N PRO A 78 12.86 -10.01 28.47
CA PRO A 78 12.79 -11.17 29.34
C PRO A 78 12.42 -10.62 30.71
N ASN A 79 11.28 -11.06 31.25
CA ASN A 79 11.01 -10.96 32.68
C ASN A 79 12.24 -11.52 33.40
N ARG A 80 12.96 -10.65 34.12
CA ARG A 80 14.01 -11.01 35.06
C ARG A 80 13.47 -10.83 36.47
#